data_AF-A0A4D4KU24-F1
#
_entry.id   AF-A0A4D4KU24-F1
#
_cell.length_a   1.000
_cell.length_b   1.000
_cell.length_c   1.000
_cell.angle_alpha   90.00
_cell.angle_beta   90.00
_cell.angle_gamma   90.00
#
_symmetry.space_group_name_H-M   'P 1'
#
loop_
_entity.id
_entity.type
_entity.pdbx_description
1 polymer ?
#
loop_
_entity_poly.entity_id
_entity_poly.type
_entity_poly.pdbx_seq_one_letter_code
_entity_poly.pdbx_strand_id
1 'polypeptide(L)'
;MSEETEVVVVGAGQAGVAMSEHLGAHGVPHIVLERHRIAERWRSERWDSLVANGPAWHDRFPGLEFSDVDPDLHPDAFASKDQIADYFVTYAEKIGAPIRCGVEVTSVRRPPVGPASGSRRRRAPSTRASSSPRPDRSSGP
;
A
#
# COMPACT_ATOMS: atom_id res chain seq x y z
N MET A 1 16.39 8.55 -21.44
CA MET A 1 16.49 9.50 -20.31
C MET A 1 16.47 8.71 -19.03
N SER A 2 17.33 9.03 -18.06
CA SER A 2 17.30 8.47 -16.71
C SER A 2 16.32 9.27 -15.84
N GLU A 3 15.58 8.58 -14.98
CA GLU A 3 14.66 9.16 -14.01
C GLU A 3 15.23 8.93 -12.60
N GLU A 4 15.03 9.89 -11.71
CA GLU A 4 15.48 9.83 -10.31
C GLU A 4 14.29 10.02 -9.37
N THR A 5 14.25 9.22 -8.30
CA THR A 5 13.27 9.33 -7.23
C THR A 5 13.91 8.89 -5.91
N GLU A 6 13.33 9.30 -4.78
CA GLU A 6 13.85 8.99 -3.45
C GLU A 6 13.66 7.51 -3.09
N VAL A 7 12.52 6.93 -3.46
CA VAL A 7 12.19 5.53 -3.18
C VAL A 7 11.69 4.81 -4.44
N VAL A 8 12.21 3.61 -4.67
CA VAL A 8 11.66 2.66 -5.64
C VAL A 8 11.11 1.47 -4.85
N VAL A 9 9.80 1.20 -4.99
CA VAL A 9 9.14 0.01 -4.46
C VAL A 9 9.08 -1.04 -5.57
N VAL A 10 9.56 -2.24 -5.28
CA VAL A 10 9.56 -3.35 -6.26
C VAL A 10 8.40 -4.30 -5.92
N GLY A 11 7.42 -4.36 -6.82
CA GLY A 11 6.18 -5.12 -6.71
C GLY A 11 4.99 -4.26 -6.30
N ALA A 12 3.86 -4.42 -6.99
CA ALA A 12 2.56 -3.82 -6.68
C ALA A 12 1.55 -4.87 -6.21
N GLY A 13 2.00 -5.83 -5.39
CA GLY A 13 1.12 -6.63 -4.54
C GLY A 13 0.67 -5.86 -3.29
N GLN A 14 0.00 -6.54 -2.37
CA GLN A 14 -0.48 -5.97 -1.10
C GLN A 14 0.55 -5.09 -0.39
N ALA A 15 1.76 -5.60 -0.16
CA ALA A 15 2.81 -4.86 0.55
C ALA A 15 3.28 -3.61 -0.22
N GLY A 16 3.34 -3.68 -1.56
CA GLY A 16 3.75 -2.55 -2.40
C GLY A 16 2.72 -1.43 -2.41
N VAL A 17 1.44 -1.79 -2.51
CA VAL A 17 0.32 -0.84 -2.42
C VAL A 17 0.27 -0.18 -1.04
N ALA A 18 0.41 -0.95 0.03
CA ALA A 18 0.49 -0.41 1.40
C ALA A 18 1.67 0.56 1.56
N MET A 19 2.84 0.18 1.06
CA MET A 19 4.03 1.03 1.12
C MET A 19 3.83 2.34 0.34
N SER A 20 3.21 2.27 -0.84
CA SER A 20 2.91 3.45 -1.65
C SER A 20 1.98 4.43 -0.92
N GLU A 21 0.96 3.93 -0.24
CA GLU A 21 0.06 4.75 0.57
C GLU A 21 0.81 5.49 1.68
N HIS A 22 1.66 4.79 2.43
CA HIS A 22 2.42 5.40 3.51
C HIS A 22 3.42 6.44 2.99
N LEU A 23 4.14 6.14 1.90
CA LEU A 23 5.07 7.07 1.28
C LEU A 23 4.35 8.32 0.75
N GLY A 24 3.19 8.14 0.12
CA GLY A 24 2.32 9.24 -0.35
C GLY A 24 1.83 10.12 0.81
N ALA A 25 1.33 9.52 1.89
CA ALA A 25 0.88 10.23 3.08
C ALA A 25 1.98 11.04 3.77
N HIS A 26 3.24 10.64 3.62
CA HIS A 26 4.41 11.35 4.15
C HIS A 26 5.10 12.29 3.14
N GLY A 27 4.55 12.42 1.92
CA GLY A 27 5.10 13.27 0.87
C GLY A 27 6.48 12.82 0.37
N VAL A 28 6.81 11.53 0.48
CA VAL A 28 8.07 10.96 -0.01
C VAL A 28 7.92 10.61 -1.49
N PRO A 29 8.69 11.23 -2.40
CA PRO A 29 8.66 10.90 -3.81
C PRO A 29 9.02 9.44 -4.03
N HIS A 30 8.17 8.71 -4.72
CA HIS A 30 8.39 7.29 -4.97
C HIS A 30 7.75 6.83 -6.28
N ILE A 31 8.17 5.65 -6.70
CA ILE A 31 7.56 4.91 -7.81
C ILE A 31 7.42 3.45 -7.39
N VAL A 32 6.36 2.79 -7.86
CA VAL A 32 6.18 1.35 -7.68
C VAL A 32 6.33 0.67 -9.05
N LEU A 33 7.16 -0.35 -9.15
CA LEU A 33 7.39 -1.11 -10.38
C LEU A 33 6.82 -2.52 -10.23
N GLU A 34 5.92 -2.93 -11.12
CA GLU A 34 5.28 -4.25 -11.12
C GLU A 34 5.52 -4.95 -12.45
N ARG A 35 5.90 -6.24 -12.39
CA ARG A 35 6.20 -7.03 -13.59
C ARG A 35 4.96 -7.31 -14.43
N HIS A 36 3.79 -7.43 -13.81
CA HIS A 36 2.52 -7.73 -14.50
C HIS A 36 1.46 -6.68 -14.15
N ARG A 37 0.25 -7.09 -13.77
CA ARG A 37 -0.82 -6.21 -13.27
C ARG A 37 -0.69 -6.05 -11.74
N ILE A 38 -1.31 -5.01 -11.21
CA ILE A 38 -1.47 -4.83 -9.76
C ILE A 38 -2.08 -6.09 -9.16
N ALA A 39 -1.46 -6.60 -8.09
CA ALA A 39 -1.86 -7.81 -7.40
C ALA A 39 -1.96 -9.07 -8.30
N GLU A 40 -1.23 -9.15 -9.43
CA GLU A 40 -1.38 -10.24 -10.42
C GLU A 40 -1.34 -11.64 -9.82
N ARG A 41 -0.46 -11.87 -8.83
CA ARG A 41 -0.32 -13.19 -8.21
C ARG A 41 -1.61 -13.72 -7.62
N TRP A 42 -2.52 -12.86 -7.15
CA TRP A 42 -3.83 -13.29 -6.64
C TRP A 42 -4.69 -13.90 -7.75
N ARG A 43 -4.61 -13.38 -8.99
CA ARG A 43 -5.44 -13.83 -10.10
C ARG A 43 -4.93 -15.13 -10.71
N SER A 44 -3.62 -15.21 -10.98
CA SER A 44 -3.04 -16.25 -11.84
C SER A 44 -2.10 -17.24 -11.15
N GLU A 45 -1.63 -16.92 -9.94
CA GLU A 45 -0.67 -17.77 -9.21
C GLU A 45 -1.28 -18.36 -7.92
N ARG A 46 -2.62 -18.46 -7.85
CA ARG A 46 -3.39 -19.07 -6.75
C ARG A 46 -4.42 -20.06 -7.29
N TRP A 47 -4.92 -20.92 -6.41
CA TRP A 47 -5.97 -21.89 -6.73
C TRP A 47 -7.36 -21.24 -6.71
N ASP A 48 -8.30 -21.77 -7.51
CA ASP A 48 -9.61 -21.14 -7.77
C ASP A 48 -10.47 -20.95 -6.51
N SER A 49 -10.40 -21.89 -5.56
CA SER A 49 -11.16 -21.83 -4.32
C SER A 49 -10.48 -21.00 -3.21
N LEU A 50 -9.38 -20.29 -3.50
CA LEU A 50 -8.74 -19.44 -2.50
C LEU A 50 -9.66 -18.28 -2.12
N VAL A 51 -9.87 -18.14 -0.81
CA VAL A 51 -10.47 -16.97 -0.17
C VAL A 51 -9.49 -16.38 0.85
N ALA A 52 -9.78 -15.17 1.31
CA ALA A 52 -9.08 -14.50 2.40
C ALA A 52 -9.06 -15.36 3.67
N ASN A 53 -8.11 -15.10 4.56
CA ASN A 53 -7.99 -15.88 5.81
C ASN A 53 -8.99 -15.40 6.87
N GLY A 54 -9.32 -14.11 6.85
CA GLY A 54 -10.29 -13.47 7.71
C GLY A 54 -11.48 -12.90 6.93
N PRO A 55 -12.53 -12.48 7.66
CA PRO A 55 -13.67 -11.80 7.06
C PRO A 55 -13.25 -10.46 6.45
N ALA A 56 -14.01 -10.00 5.45
CA ALA A 56 -13.71 -8.80 4.67
C ALA A 56 -13.59 -7.53 5.54
N TRP A 57 -14.34 -7.41 6.63
CA TRP A 57 -14.19 -6.29 7.56
C TRP A 57 -12.82 -6.24 8.24
N HIS A 58 -12.14 -7.38 8.37
CA HIS A 58 -10.82 -7.53 9.00
C HIS A 58 -9.68 -7.45 7.99
N ASP A 59 -9.77 -8.18 6.87
CA ASP A 59 -8.67 -8.36 5.89
C ASP A 59 -8.53 -7.20 4.88
N ARG A 60 -8.83 -5.98 5.32
CA ARG A 60 -8.81 -4.75 4.52
C ARG A 60 -7.75 -3.75 5.00
N PHE A 61 -7.40 -2.80 4.14
CA PHE A 61 -6.72 -1.58 4.57
C PHE A 61 -7.67 -0.61 5.28
N PRO A 62 -7.14 0.25 6.19
CA PRO A 62 -7.98 1.16 6.97
C PRO A 62 -8.79 2.15 6.13
N GLY A 63 -8.28 2.51 4.94
CA GLY A 63 -8.84 3.56 4.09
C GLY A 63 -9.87 3.13 3.05
N LEU A 64 -10.23 1.85 2.94
CA LEU A 64 -11.22 1.35 1.97
C LEU A 64 -11.87 0.06 2.47
N GLU A 65 -13.19 -0.02 2.39
CA GLU A 65 -13.92 -1.25 2.71
C GLU A 65 -14.12 -2.10 1.45
N PHE A 66 -14.28 -3.42 1.61
CA PHE A 66 -14.58 -4.28 0.48
C PHE A 66 -15.94 -3.97 -0.15
N SER A 67 -16.92 -3.59 0.66
CA SER A 67 -18.25 -3.16 0.21
C SER A 67 -18.23 -1.89 -0.66
N ASP A 68 -17.16 -1.09 -0.58
CA ASP A 68 -16.96 0.07 -1.48
C ASP A 68 -16.55 -0.37 -2.89
N VAL A 69 -16.03 -1.60 -3.04
CA VAL A 69 -15.53 -2.17 -4.30
C VAL A 69 -16.54 -3.16 -4.88
N ASP A 70 -17.10 -4.02 -4.03
CA ASP A 70 -18.11 -5.02 -4.36
C ASP A 70 -19.27 -4.89 -3.36
N PRO A 71 -20.34 -4.15 -3.70
CA PRO A 71 -21.48 -3.91 -2.81
C PRO A 71 -22.23 -5.17 -2.37
N ASP A 72 -22.09 -6.28 -3.11
CA ASP A 72 -22.75 -7.55 -2.80
C ASP A 72 -21.92 -8.40 -1.81
N LEU A 73 -20.66 -8.02 -1.55
CA LEU A 73 -19.78 -8.71 -0.61
C LEU A 73 -20.09 -8.30 0.84
N HIS A 74 -20.74 -9.21 1.58
CA HIS A 74 -21.05 -9.01 2.99
C HIS A 74 -19.77 -8.84 3.85
N PRO A 75 -19.74 -7.95 4.87
CA PRO A 75 -18.55 -7.71 5.69
C PRO A 75 -17.99 -8.96 6.38
N ASP A 76 -18.84 -9.91 6.78
CA ASP A 76 -18.45 -11.18 7.40
C ASP A 76 -18.04 -12.28 6.40
N ALA A 77 -18.15 -12.02 5.09
CA ALA A 77 -17.74 -12.96 4.08
C ALA A 77 -16.22 -12.97 3.88
N PHE A 78 -15.71 -14.05 3.30
CA PHE A 78 -14.29 -14.23 3.00
C PHE A 78 -14.07 -13.94 1.52
N ALA A 79 -13.41 -12.82 1.20
CA ALA A 79 -13.23 -12.38 -0.17
C ALA A 79 -12.44 -13.41 -0.99
N SER A 80 -12.90 -13.72 -2.20
CA SER A 80 -12.19 -14.58 -3.15
C SER A 80 -10.87 -13.96 -3.62
N LYS A 81 -10.00 -14.78 -4.22
CA LYS A 81 -8.73 -14.32 -4.80
C LYS A 81 -8.91 -13.13 -5.77
N ASP A 82 -9.99 -13.12 -6.54
CA ASP A 82 -10.24 -12.09 -7.55
C ASP A 82 -10.77 -10.81 -6.90
N GLN A 83 -11.69 -10.92 -5.93
CA GLN A 83 -12.16 -9.78 -5.12
C GLN A 83 -11.03 -9.09 -4.34
N ILE A 84 -10.10 -9.86 -3.76
CA ILE A 84 -8.89 -9.32 -3.12
C ILE A 84 -8.05 -8.52 -4.12
N ALA A 85 -7.93 -9.04 -5.34
CA ALA A 85 -7.12 -8.42 -6.36
C ALA A 85 -7.79 -7.15 -6.92
N ASP A 86 -9.11 -7.11 -7.03
CA ASP A 86 -9.88 -5.91 -7.43
C ASP A 86 -9.86 -4.85 -6.33
N TYR A 87 -9.90 -5.28 -5.05
CA TYR A 87 -9.72 -4.40 -3.91
C TYR A 87 -8.38 -3.65 -3.96
N PHE A 88 -7.26 -4.33 -4.23
CA PHE A 88 -5.95 -3.67 -4.33
C PHE A 88 -5.81 -2.74 -5.53
N VAL A 89 -6.45 -3.07 -6.66
CA VAL A 89 -6.51 -2.17 -7.83
C VAL A 89 -7.24 -0.89 -7.45
N THR A 90 -8.44 -1.02 -6.89
CA THR A 90 -9.28 0.12 -6.49
C THR A 90 -8.60 0.96 -5.42
N TYR A 91 -7.91 0.33 -4.46
CA TYR A 91 -7.15 1.04 -3.45
C TYR A 91 -5.99 1.85 -4.04
N ALA A 92 -5.24 1.26 -4.96
CA ALA A 92 -4.14 1.94 -5.64
C ALA A 92 -4.62 3.15 -6.44
N GLU A 93 -5.78 3.05 -7.11
CA GLU A 93 -6.42 4.17 -7.81
C GLU A 93 -6.86 5.26 -6.83
N LYS A 94 -7.52 4.88 -5.73
CA LYS A 94 -8.00 5.80 -4.69
C LYS A 94 -6.88 6.66 -4.10
N ILE A 95 -5.70 6.09 -3.89
CA ILE A 95 -4.55 6.82 -3.34
C ILE A 95 -3.69 7.50 -4.40
N GLY A 96 -4.02 7.34 -5.70
CA GLY A 96 -3.20 7.87 -6.80
C GLY A 96 -1.79 7.27 -6.83
N ALA A 97 -1.64 5.98 -6.54
CA ALA A 97 -0.34 5.32 -6.42
C ALA A 97 0.46 5.44 -7.74
N PRO A 98 1.74 5.85 -7.72
CA PRO A 98 2.58 5.96 -8.92
C PRO A 98 3.11 4.58 -9.36
N ILE A 99 2.20 3.67 -9.72
CA ILE A 99 2.51 2.30 -10.14
C ILE A 99 2.73 2.24 -11.65
N ARG A 100 3.83 1.60 -12.07
CA ARG A 100 4.09 1.21 -13.46
C ARG A 100 4.09 -0.31 -13.57
N CYS A 101 3.05 -0.81 -14.25
CA CYS A 101 2.91 -2.21 -14.61
C CYS A 101 3.76 -2.56 -15.84
N GLY A 102 4.05 -3.85 -16.05
CA GLY A 102 4.88 -4.32 -17.17
C GLY A 102 6.38 -4.03 -17.03
N VAL A 103 6.85 -3.70 -15.83
CA VAL A 103 8.26 -3.40 -15.54
C VAL A 103 8.86 -4.48 -14.64
N GLU A 104 9.64 -5.36 -15.22
CA GLU A 104 10.42 -6.35 -14.48
C GLU A 104 11.74 -5.74 -13.98
N VAL A 105 11.88 -5.67 -12.66
CA VAL A 105 13.14 -5.26 -12.03
C VAL A 105 14.09 -6.46 -11.96
N THR A 106 15.13 -6.45 -12.78
CA THR A 106 16.08 -7.57 -12.90
C THR A 106 17.30 -7.46 -11.99
N SER A 107 17.67 -6.26 -11.56
CA SER A 107 18.78 -6.05 -10.62
C SER A 107 18.69 -4.70 -9.90
N VAL A 108 19.25 -4.64 -8.69
CA VAL A 108 19.46 -3.41 -7.92
C VAL A 108 20.95 -3.30 -7.62
N ARG A 109 21.53 -2.13 -7.87
CA ARG A 109 22.96 -1.88 -7.64
C ARG A 109 23.13 -0.65 -6.78
N ARG A 110 24.04 -0.74 -5.81
CA ARG A 110 24.51 0.46 -5.10
C ARG A 110 25.33 1.29 -6.11
N PRO A 111 25.06 2.60 -6.28
CA PRO A 111 25.93 3.44 -7.08
C PRO A 111 27.34 3.47 -6.49
N PRO A 112 28.39 3.72 -7.29
CA PRO A 112 29.73 3.89 -6.77
C PRO A 112 29.73 4.93 -5.64
N VAL A 113 30.45 4.67 -4.55
CA VAL A 113 30.61 5.65 -3.47
C VAL A 113 31.49 6.78 -4.01
N GLY A 114 30.86 7.86 -4.49
CA GLY A 114 31.54 9.12 -4.74
C GLY A 114 31.85 9.85 -3.42
N PRO A 115 32.71 10.88 -3.41
CA PRO A 115 32.87 11.74 -2.24
C PRO A 115 31.48 12.23 -1.83
N ALA A 116 31.13 12.07 -0.55
CA ALA A 116 29.78 12.26 -0.05
C ALA A 116 29.17 13.59 -0.54
N SER A 117 28.33 13.52 -1.58
CA SER A 117 27.46 14.64 -1.93
C SER A 117 26.47 14.74 -0.78
N GLY A 118 26.70 15.71 0.11
CA GLY A 118 26.08 15.80 1.43
C GLY A 118 24.62 15.43 1.38
N SER A 119 24.25 14.34 2.06
CA SER A 119 22.86 13.98 2.23
C SER A 119 22.15 15.20 2.83
N ARG A 120 21.32 15.89 2.04
CA ARG A 120 20.35 16.81 2.61
C ARG A 120 19.40 15.94 3.41
N ARG A 121 19.70 15.79 4.71
CA ARG A 121 18.75 15.34 5.71
C ARG A 121 17.58 16.32 5.62
N ARG A 122 16.54 15.99 4.86
CA ARG A 122 15.28 16.71 4.97
C ARG A 122 14.81 16.44 6.40
N ARG A 123 14.78 17.50 7.21
CA ARG A 123 14.12 17.47 8.52
C ARG A 123 12.67 17.06 8.24
N ALA A 124 12.23 15.95 8.83
CA ALA A 124 10.81 15.64 8.88
C ALA A 124 10.08 16.85 9.53
N PRO A 125 8.92 17.28 9.01
CA PRO A 125 8.09 18.23 9.72
C PRO A 125 7.77 17.63 11.10
N SER A 126 8.04 18.40 12.14
CA SER A 126 7.67 18.07 13.51
C SER A 126 6.14 18.09 13.60
N THR A 127 5.48 16.97 13.35
CA THR A 127 4.07 16.78 13.71
C THR A 127 4.00 16.57 15.21
N ARG A 128 3.71 17.65 15.93
CA ARG A 128 3.38 17.61 17.35
C ARG A 128 1.95 17.08 17.44
N ALA A 129 1.78 15.77 17.62
CA ALA A 129 0.50 15.20 17.99
C ALA A 129 0.19 15.66 19.42
N SER A 130 -0.74 16.60 19.58
CA SER A 130 -1.36 16.88 20.87
C SER A 130 -2.34 15.75 21.16
N SER A 131 -1.99 14.87 22.09
CA SER A 131 -2.95 13.95 22.69
C SER A 131 -3.93 14.76 23.55
N SER A 132 -5.20 14.80 23.15
CA SER A 132 -6.26 15.21 24.08
C SER A 132 -6.37 14.16 25.19
N PRO A 133 -6.53 14.57 26.46
CA PRO A 133 -6.76 13.62 27.55
C PRO A 133 -8.11 12.91 27.36
N ARG A 134 -8.12 11.58 27.54
CA ARG A 134 -9.36 10.81 27.69
C ARG A 134 -10.13 11.35 28.91
N PRO A 135 -11.45 11.59 28.83
CA PRO A 135 -12.23 11.93 30.01
C PRO A 135 -12.28 10.75 30.97
N ASP A 136 -12.08 11.07 32.25
CA ASP A 136 -12.26 10.22 33.42
C ASP A 136 -13.62 9.50 33.38
N ARG A 137 -13.59 8.17 33.55
CA ARG A 137 -14.78 7.38 33.85
C ARG A 137 -14.79 7.07 35.35
N SER A 138 -15.48 7.93 36.09
CA SER A 138 -16.05 7.71 37.42
C SER A 138 -17.13 8.80 37.61
N SER A 139 -18.39 8.59 38.02
CA SER A 139 -19.05 7.54 38.80
C SER A 139 -20.58 7.61 38.61
N GLY A 140 -21.26 6.44 38.64
CA GLY A 140 -22.59 6.16 39.25
C GLY A 140 -23.87 6.89 38.82
N PRO A 141 -25.05 6.44 39.31
CA PRO A 141 -25.29 5.42 40.34
C PRO A 141 -25.52 3.99 39.82
#